data_AF-A0A7S2WIQ9-F1
#
_entry.id   AF-A0A7S2WIQ9-F1
#
_cell.length_a   1.000
_cell.length_b   1.000
_cell.length_c   1.000
_cell.angle_alpha   90.00
_cell.angle_beta   90.00
_cell.angle_gamma   90.00
#
_symmetry.space_group_name_H-M   'P 1'
#
loop_
_entity.id
_entity.type
_entity.pdbx_description
1 polymer ?
#
loop_
_entity_poly.entity_id
_entity_poly.type
_entity_poly.pdbx_seq_one_letter_code
_entity_poly.pdbx_strand_id
1 'polypeptide(L)'
;AMKCLLRSGDTEKIIFFAGVSRSREIYILAANYLQNLDWRNDPEIMKAIINYYTKAKAFQQLSGFYDACAQMEIDEYRDYDKALGAFKEAVKYMGKVQDESMKDELLMSLQQRISLVERFVHAGKLVLSDPDEAERICNSLLVHPEVESAIRVGDIFALLVGYHHKNRNMEEAHQLIEKMRARGVSLSQYLDRDMVDS
;
A
#
# COMPACT_ATOMS: atom_id res chain seq x y z
N ALA A 1 -34.97 -0.41 -3.91
CA ALA A 1 -34.55 -1.57 -3.10
C ALA A 1 -33.12 -1.41 -2.59
N MET A 2 -32.08 -1.44 -3.44
CA MET A 2 -30.66 -1.37 -3.02
C MET A 2 -30.33 -0.19 -2.09
N LYS A 3 -30.76 1.04 -2.41
CA LYS A 3 -30.50 2.22 -1.57
C LYS A 3 -31.05 2.09 -0.14
N CYS A 4 -32.18 1.37 0.05
CA CYS A 4 -32.72 1.12 1.37
C CYS A 4 -31.92 0.04 2.12
N LEU A 5 -31.44 -0.98 1.41
CA LEU A 5 -30.57 -2.02 1.97
C LEU A 5 -29.23 -1.44 2.42
N LEU A 6 -28.61 -0.57 1.62
CA LEU A 6 -27.37 0.12 1.99
C LEU A 6 -27.53 0.94 3.29
N ARG A 7 -28.69 1.60 3.47
CA ARG A 7 -29.00 2.34 4.70
C ARG A 7 -29.21 1.44 5.92
N SER A 8 -29.62 0.18 5.70
CA SER A 8 -29.85 -0.77 6.80
C SER A 8 -28.56 -1.38 7.35
N GLY A 9 -27.45 -1.28 6.63
CA GLY A 9 -26.16 -1.85 7.04
C GLY A 9 -26.08 -3.38 6.98
N ASP A 10 -27.14 -4.06 6.53
CA ASP A 10 -27.22 -5.52 6.49
C ASP A 10 -26.38 -6.10 5.35
N THR A 11 -25.11 -6.37 5.64
CA THR A 11 -24.10 -6.82 4.67
C THR A 11 -24.49 -8.14 4.01
N GLU A 12 -25.05 -9.10 4.74
CA GLU A 12 -25.50 -10.38 4.19
C GLU A 12 -26.62 -10.19 3.16
N LYS A 13 -27.63 -9.37 3.47
CA LYS A 13 -28.70 -9.06 2.52
C LYS A 13 -28.21 -8.28 1.32
N ILE A 14 -27.23 -7.40 1.51
CA ILE A 14 -26.60 -6.65 0.41
C ILE A 14 -25.88 -7.61 -0.55
N ILE A 15 -25.07 -8.54 -0.02
CA ILE A 15 -24.36 -9.56 -0.81
C ILE A 15 -25.35 -10.49 -1.52
N PHE A 16 -26.37 -10.96 -0.81
CA PHE A 16 -27.42 -11.81 -1.37
C PHE A 16 -28.17 -11.09 -2.51
N PHE A 17 -28.63 -9.87 -2.27
CA PHE A 17 -29.38 -9.09 -3.25
C PHE A 17 -28.54 -8.77 -4.49
N ALA A 18 -27.25 -8.44 -4.32
CA ALA A 18 -26.34 -8.25 -5.45
C ALA A 18 -26.14 -9.54 -6.27
N GLY A 19 -26.00 -10.69 -5.59
CA GLY A 19 -25.88 -11.99 -6.24
C GLY A 19 -27.11 -12.38 -7.08
N VAL A 20 -28.31 -12.10 -6.58
CA VAL A 20 -29.57 -12.42 -7.28
C VAL A 20 -29.87 -11.43 -8.40
N SER A 21 -29.63 -10.13 -8.18
CA SER A 21 -30.06 -9.10 -9.13
C SER A 21 -29.26 -9.07 -10.43
N ARG A 22 -27.99 -9.51 -10.40
CA ARG A 22 -27.10 -9.60 -11.56
C ARG A 22 -26.99 -8.33 -12.42
N SER A 23 -27.21 -7.16 -11.81
CA SER A 23 -27.14 -5.86 -12.49
C SER A 23 -25.79 -5.20 -12.26
N ARG A 24 -25.23 -4.61 -13.32
CA ARG A 24 -23.97 -3.83 -13.28
C ARG A 24 -24.02 -2.75 -12.20
N GLU A 25 -25.09 -1.97 -12.14
CA GLU A 25 -25.23 -0.88 -11.16
C GLU A 25 -25.30 -1.41 -9.72
N ILE A 26 -25.99 -2.53 -9.52
CA ILE A 26 -26.12 -3.14 -8.19
C ILE A 26 -24.78 -3.70 -7.71
N TYR A 27 -24.02 -4.33 -8.59
CA TYR A 27 -22.66 -4.78 -8.27
C TYR A 27 -21.75 -3.62 -7.87
N ILE A 28 -21.78 -2.51 -8.62
CA ILE A 28 -20.97 -1.33 -8.28
C ILE A 28 -21.41 -0.76 -6.92
N LEU A 29 -22.71 -0.61 -6.68
CA LEU A 29 -23.22 -0.10 -5.39
C LEU A 29 -22.86 -1.02 -4.21
N ALA A 30 -22.94 -2.34 -4.40
CA ALA A 30 -22.55 -3.30 -3.37
C ALA A 30 -21.06 -3.21 -3.07
N ALA A 31 -20.20 -3.25 -4.09
CA ALA A 31 -18.75 -3.15 -3.93
C ALA A 31 -18.32 -1.82 -3.29
N ASN A 32 -18.94 -0.69 -3.68
CA ASN A 32 -18.67 0.61 -3.09
C ASN A 32 -19.02 0.65 -1.59
N TYR A 33 -20.13 0.02 -1.19
CA TYR A 33 -20.50 -0.09 0.21
C TYR A 33 -19.50 -0.94 1.00
N LEU A 34 -19.18 -2.14 0.49
CA LEU A 34 -18.32 -3.11 1.14
C LEU A 34 -16.89 -2.58 1.40
N GLN A 35 -16.38 -1.67 0.57
CA GLN A 35 -15.07 -1.04 0.79
C GLN A 35 -14.97 -0.20 2.07
N ASN A 36 -16.09 0.24 2.63
CA ASN A 36 -16.11 0.99 3.88
C ASN A 36 -16.16 0.06 5.11
N LEU A 37 -16.19 -1.25 4.91
CA LEU A 37 -16.15 -2.25 5.97
C LEU A 37 -14.71 -2.75 6.18
N ASP A 38 -14.50 -3.56 7.21
CA ASP A 38 -13.22 -4.21 7.49
C ASP A 38 -12.97 -5.40 6.55
N TRP A 39 -12.75 -5.10 5.27
CA TRP A 39 -12.47 -6.09 4.23
C TRP A 39 -11.11 -6.79 4.42
N ARG A 40 -10.22 -6.25 5.26
CA ARG A 40 -8.89 -6.83 5.48
C ARG A 40 -8.93 -7.98 6.47
N ASN A 41 -9.79 -7.90 7.48
CA ASN A 41 -10.02 -9.00 8.43
C ASN A 41 -11.15 -9.94 7.99
N ASP A 42 -11.94 -9.57 6.97
CA ASP A 42 -12.96 -10.42 6.36
C ASP A 42 -12.66 -10.74 4.88
N PRO A 43 -12.04 -11.91 4.60
CA PRO A 43 -11.74 -12.33 3.24
C PRO A 43 -12.97 -12.50 2.34
N GLU A 44 -14.16 -12.73 2.90
CA GLU A 44 -15.39 -12.89 2.11
C GLU A 44 -15.87 -11.53 1.58
N ILE A 45 -15.75 -10.47 2.39
CA ILE A 45 -15.99 -9.10 1.93
C ILE A 45 -15.02 -8.73 0.80
N MET A 46 -13.72 -9.00 0.98
CA MET A 46 -12.72 -8.73 -0.06
C MET A 46 -13.04 -9.48 -1.37
N LYS A 47 -13.33 -10.78 -1.29
CA LYS A 47 -13.74 -11.59 -2.46
C LYS A 47 -15.00 -11.02 -3.12
N ALA A 48 -15.97 -10.57 -2.33
CA ALA A 48 -17.20 -9.97 -2.84
C ALA A 48 -16.93 -8.67 -3.61
N ILE A 49 -16.09 -7.77 -3.08
CA ILE A 49 -15.68 -6.52 -3.75
C ILE A 49 -15.05 -6.84 -5.12
N ILE A 50 -14.04 -7.72 -5.14
CA ILE A 50 -13.32 -8.12 -6.36
C ILE A 50 -14.29 -8.73 -7.38
N ASN A 51 -15.14 -9.66 -6.93
CA ASN A 51 -16.13 -10.34 -7.76
C ASN A 51 -17.13 -9.36 -8.38
N TYR A 52 -17.68 -8.44 -7.58
CA TYR A 52 -18.69 -7.50 -8.05
C TYR A 52 -18.14 -6.48 -9.03
N TYR A 53 -16.96 -5.89 -8.76
CA TYR A 53 -16.35 -5.00 -9.75
C TYR A 53 -15.96 -5.73 -11.04
N THR A 54 -15.45 -6.96 -10.93
CA THR A 54 -15.14 -7.79 -12.11
C THR A 54 -16.38 -8.07 -12.94
N LYS A 55 -17.50 -8.49 -12.31
CA LYS A 55 -18.77 -8.74 -13.01
C LYS A 55 -19.37 -7.48 -13.63
N ALA A 56 -19.17 -6.32 -13.01
CA ALA A 56 -19.61 -5.03 -13.52
C ALA A 56 -18.70 -4.45 -14.63
N LYS A 57 -17.55 -5.08 -14.89
CA LYS A 57 -16.44 -4.52 -15.71
C LYS A 57 -16.03 -3.13 -15.22
N ALA A 58 -16.12 -2.89 -13.92
CA ALA A 58 -15.77 -1.64 -13.25
C ALA A 58 -14.27 -1.66 -12.89
N PHE A 59 -13.41 -1.78 -13.90
CA PHE A 59 -11.98 -2.07 -13.68
C PHE A 59 -11.19 -0.91 -13.10
N GLN A 60 -11.62 0.33 -13.35
CA GLN A 60 -11.02 1.51 -12.72
C GLN A 60 -11.26 1.49 -11.21
N GLN A 61 -12.49 1.18 -10.78
CA GLN A 61 -12.82 1.04 -9.36
C GLN A 61 -12.09 -0.15 -8.73
N LEU A 62 -11.98 -1.27 -9.44
CA LEU A 62 -11.22 -2.43 -8.96
C LEU A 62 -9.73 -2.12 -8.79
N SER A 63 -9.15 -1.38 -9.73
CA SER A 63 -7.77 -0.92 -9.63
C SER A 63 -7.58 0.01 -8.42
N GLY A 64 -8.50 0.97 -8.22
CA GLY A 64 -8.49 1.84 -7.04
C GLY A 64 -8.64 1.07 -5.72
N PHE A 65 -9.42 -0.01 -5.69
CA PHE A 65 -9.50 -0.88 -4.52
C PHE A 65 -8.15 -1.55 -4.21
N TYR A 66 -7.44 -2.08 -5.21
CA TYR A 66 -6.10 -2.65 -5.01
C TYR A 66 -5.07 -1.58 -4.61
N ASP A 67 -5.18 -0.36 -5.11
CA ASP A 67 -4.35 0.77 -4.64
C ASP A 67 -4.59 1.05 -3.15
N ALA A 68 -5.86 1.12 -2.72
CA ALA A 68 -6.21 1.27 -1.30
C ALA A 68 -5.69 0.11 -0.45
N CYS A 69 -5.73 -1.13 -0.97
CA CYS A 69 -5.10 -2.28 -0.31
C CYS A 69 -3.59 -2.07 -0.12
N ALA A 70 -2.89 -1.60 -1.16
CA ALA A 70 -1.46 -1.35 -1.07
C ALA A 70 -1.12 -0.26 -0.04
N GLN A 71 -1.88 0.84 -0.03
CA GLN A 71 -1.70 1.91 0.96
C GLN A 71 -1.92 1.42 2.39
N MET A 72 -2.97 0.63 2.64
CA MET A 72 -3.20 0.05 3.96
C MET A 72 -2.03 -0.86 4.41
N GLU A 73 -1.50 -1.70 3.52
CA GLU A 73 -0.34 -2.55 3.85
C GLU A 73 0.91 -1.71 4.18
N ILE A 74 1.09 -0.53 3.57
CA ILE A 74 2.19 0.39 3.88
C ILE A 74 1.96 1.10 5.22
N ASP A 75 0.79 1.72 5.40
CA ASP A 75 0.53 2.63 6.51
C ASP A 75 0.29 1.91 7.84
N GLU A 76 -0.43 0.79 7.81
CA GLU A 76 -0.83 0.07 9.02
C GLU A 76 0.12 -1.10 9.34
N TYR A 77 0.64 -1.78 8.30
CA TYR A 77 1.36 -3.04 8.48
C TYR A 77 2.84 -2.97 8.10
N ARG A 78 3.27 -1.93 7.37
CA ARG A 78 4.62 -1.81 6.79
C ARG A 78 5.04 -3.05 5.99
N ASP A 79 4.07 -3.72 5.37
CA ASP A 79 4.27 -4.94 4.59
C ASP A 79 4.41 -4.57 3.10
N TYR A 80 5.62 -4.15 2.75
CA TYR A 80 5.94 -3.67 1.40
C TYR A 80 5.89 -4.77 0.33
N ASP A 81 6.11 -6.05 0.68
CA ASP A 81 5.95 -7.17 -0.25
C ASP A 81 4.46 -7.37 -0.62
N LYS A 82 3.55 -7.29 0.35
CA LYS A 82 2.10 -7.33 0.06
C LYS A 82 1.62 -6.08 -0.68
N ALA A 83 2.10 -4.91 -0.30
CA ALA A 83 1.79 -3.66 -1.00
C ALA A 83 2.20 -3.73 -2.48
N LEU A 84 3.39 -4.27 -2.77
CA LEU A 84 3.85 -4.51 -4.13
C LEU A 84 2.93 -5.46 -4.91
N GLY A 85 2.48 -6.54 -4.28
CA GLY A 85 1.52 -7.46 -4.88
C GLY A 85 0.20 -6.78 -5.23
N ALA A 86 -0.32 -5.96 -4.32
CA ALA A 86 -1.53 -5.19 -4.54
C ALA A 86 -1.37 -4.15 -5.67
N PHE A 87 -0.25 -3.41 -5.72
CA PHE A 87 0.02 -2.50 -6.84
C PHE A 87 0.06 -3.20 -8.19
N LYS A 88 0.64 -4.39 -8.27
CA LYS A 88 0.69 -5.18 -9.52
C LYS A 88 -0.72 -5.57 -9.98
N GLU A 89 -1.61 -5.93 -9.06
CA GLU A 89 -3.02 -6.16 -9.39
C GLU A 89 -3.73 -4.85 -9.80
N ALA A 90 -3.43 -3.71 -9.15
CA ALA A 90 -3.96 -2.42 -9.53
C ALA A 90 -3.61 -2.07 -10.99
N VAL A 91 -2.33 -2.19 -11.39
CA VAL A 91 -1.88 -1.98 -12.78
C VAL A 91 -2.55 -2.94 -13.76
N LYS A 92 -2.64 -4.22 -13.40
CA LYS A 92 -3.29 -5.26 -14.23
C LYS A 92 -4.75 -4.91 -14.54
N TYR A 93 -5.51 -4.41 -13.58
CA TYR A 93 -6.90 -4.00 -13.82
C TYR A 93 -7.00 -2.64 -14.50
N MET A 94 -6.10 -1.70 -14.21
CA MET A 94 -6.03 -0.43 -14.93
C MET A 94 -5.79 -0.65 -16.43
N GLY A 95 -4.94 -1.62 -16.80
CA GLY A 95 -4.71 -1.99 -18.20
C GLY A 95 -5.98 -2.43 -18.96
N LYS A 96 -7.01 -2.92 -18.25
CA LYS A 96 -8.31 -3.36 -18.81
C LYS A 96 -9.32 -2.22 -18.96
N VAL A 97 -9.04 -1.03 -18.45
CA VAL A 97 -9.90 0.15 -18.60
C VAL A 97 -9.86 0.61 -20.07
N GLN A 98 -11.02 0.88 -20.65
CA GLN A 98 -11.16 1.31 -22.06
C GLN A 98 -11.12 2.83 -22.22
N ASP A 99 -11.46 3.58 -21.18
CA ASP A 99 -11.38 5.04 -21.18
C ASP A 99 -9.92 5.46 -21.02
N GLU A 100 -9.36 6.12 -22.05
CA GLU A 100 -7.95 6.50 -22.10
C GLU A 100 -7.68 7.84 -21.39
N SER A 101 -8.71 8.65 -21.12
CA SER A 101 -8.54 10.06 -20.69
C SER A 101 -7.70 10.27 -19.43
N MET A 102 -7.81 9.36 -18.46
CA MET A 102 -7.05 9.39 -17.19
C MET A 102 -6.22 8.12 -16.97
N LYS A 103 -6.27 7.18 -17.92
CA LYS A 103 -5.68 5.85 -17.75
C LYS A 103 -4.16 5.92 -17.71
N ASP A 104 -3.56 6.68 -18.61
CA ASP A 104 -2.11 6.75 -18.75
C ASP A 104 -1.47 7.41 -17.52
N GLU A 105 -2.05 8.51 -17.04
CA GLU A 105 -1.57 9.20 -15.83
C GLU A 105 -1.61 8.28 -14.60
N LEU A 106 -2.74 7.60 -14.37
CA LEU A 106 -2.89 6.67 -13.25
C LEU A 106 -1.95 5.48 -13.37
N LEU A 107 -1.76 4.94 -14.58
CA LEU A 107 -0.89 3.80 -14.82
C LEU A 107 0.58 4.18 -14.63
N MET A 108 1.00 5.37 -15.08
CA MET A 108 2.33 5.91 -14.82
C MET A 108 2.57 6.10 -13.32
N SER A 109 1.62 6.67 -12.58
CA SER A 109 1.71 6.84 -11.14
C SER A 109 1.87 5.48 -10.42
N LEU A 110 1.04 4.49 -10.76
CA LEU A 110 1.14 3.14 -10.20
C LEU A 110 2.48 2.47 -10.53
N GLN A 111 2.96 2.56 -11.77
CA GLN A 111 4.24 2.00 -12.18
C GLN A 111 5.42 2.62 -11.44
N GLN A 112 5.38 3.93 -11.23
CA GLN A 112 6.39 4.63 -10.47
C GLN A 112 6.41 4.16 -9.00
N ARG A 113 5.23 4.05 -8.37
CA ARG A 113 5.12 3.55 -6.99
C ARG A 113 5.61 2.10 -6.87
N ILE A 114 5.30 1.24 -7.85
CA ILE A 114 5.88 -0.11 -7.95
C ILE A 114 7.41 -0.05 -7.98
N SER A 115 8.00 0.79 -8.85
CA SER A 115 9.45 0.90 -8.99
C SER A 115 10.12 1.32 -7.67
N LEU A 116 9.53 2.27 -6.95
CA LEU A 116 10.01 2.71 -5.64
C LEU A 116 9.97 1.57 -4.63
N VAL A 117 8.82 0.90 -4.49
CA VAL A 117 8.64 -0.20 -3.54
C VAL A 117 9.53 -1.39 -3.86
N GLU A 118 9.72 -1.73 -5.15
CA GLU A 118 10.63 -2.81 -5.57
C GLU A 118 12.06 -2.52 -5.13
N ARG A 119 12.53 -1.28 -5.28
CA ARG A 119 13.86 -0.86 -4.80
C ARG A 119 13.96 -0.99 -3.28
N PHE A 120 12.94 -0.58 -2.54
CA PHE A 120 12.96 -0.67 -1.08
C PHE A 120 12.94 -2.10 -0.57
N VAL A 121 12.06 -2.94 -1.12
CA VAL A 121 12.03 -4.39 -0.83
C VAL A 121 13.37 -5.04 -1.18
N HIS A 122 14.00 -4.63 -2.28
CA HIS A 122 15.33 -5.12 -2.66
C HIS A 122 16.40 -4.71 -1.64
N ALA A 123 16.43 -3.45 -1.22
CA ALA A 123 17.34 -2.97 -0.18
C ALA A 123 17.19 -3.77 1.13
N GLY A 124 15.95 -4.05 1.55
CA GLY A 124 15.67 -4.87 2.73
C GLY A 124 16.23 -6.30 2.64
N LYS A 125 16.27 -6.88 1.43
CA LYS A 125 16.88 -8.20 1.18
C LYS A 125 18.41 -8.15 1.19
N LEU A 126 18.99 -7.04 0.72
CA LEU A 126 20.44 -6.84 0.65
C LEU A 126 21.06 -6.44 1.99
N VAL A 127 20.31 -5.86 2.93
CA VAL A 127 20.85 -5.26 4.15
C VAL A 127 21.75 -6.18 4.99
N LEU A 128 21.60 -7.51 4.85
CA LEU A 128 22.47 -8.50 5.54
C LEU A 128 23.61 -9.05 4.66
N SER A 129 23.47 -9.05 3.33
CA SER A 129 24.41 -9.67 2.40
C SER A 129 25.31 -8.67 1.66
N ASP A 130 24.76 -7.50 1.33
CA ASP A 130 25.46 -6.38 0.68
C ASP A 130 24.93 -5.05 1.27
N PRO A 131 25.40 -4.70 2.48
CA PRO A 131 24.90 -3.52 3.19
C PRO A 131 25.25 -2.20 2.51
N ASP A 132 26.40 -2.12 1.84
CA ASP A 132 26.82 -0.93 1.10
C ASP A 132 25.85 -0.63 -0.04
N GLU A 133 25.43 -1.64 -0.79
CA GLU A 133 24.44 -1.48 -1.85
C GLU A 133 23.04 -1.18 -1.29
N ALA A 134 22.65 -1.83 -0.18
CA ALA A 134 21.39 -1.51 0.50
C ALA A 134 21.34 -0.05 0.95
N GLU A 135 22.44 0.47 1.51
CA GLU A 135 22.56 1.86 1.92
C GLU A 135 22.49 2.83 0.73
N ARG A 136 23.16 2.52 -0.39
CA ARG A 136 23.07 3.33 -1.62
C ARG A 136 21.63 3.42 -2.13
N ILE A 137 20.91 2.30 -2.17
CA ILE A 137 19.51 2.27 -2.59
C ILE A 137 18.67 3.14 -1.66
N CYS A 138 18.81 2.98 -0.34
CA CYS A 138 18.06 3.75 0.65
C CYS A 138 18.35 5.25 0.55
N ASN A 139 19.62 5.64 0.45
CA ASN A 139 20.01 7.05 0.27
C ASN A 139 19.44 7.64 -1.02
N SER A 140 19.43 6.87 -2.12
CA SER A 140 18.80 7.29 -3.37
C SER A 140 17.28 7.44 -3.25
N LEU A 141 16.61 6.56 -2.48
CA LEU A 141 15.18 6.69 -2.20
C LEU A 141 14.89 7.93 -1.33
N LEU A 142 15.73 8.21 -0.32
CA LEU A 142 15.59 9.36 0.58
C LEU A 142 15.68 10.72 -0.12
N VAL A 143 16.26 10.80 -1.32
CA VAL A 143 16.34 12.04 -2.11
C VAL A 143 15.34 12.06 -3.27
N HIS A 144 14.59 10.97 -3.49
CA HIS A 144 13.62 10.89 -4.57
C HIS A 144 12.38 11.74 -4.22
N PRO A 145 11.94 12.67 -5.11
CA PRO A 145 10.90 13.65 -4.79
C PRO A 145 9.54 13.01 -4.48
N GLU A 146 9.25 11.86 -5.09
CA GLU A 146 7.96 11.16 -4.94
C GLU A 146 8.06 9.92 -4.04
N VAL A 147 9.10 9.81 -3.19
CA VAL A 147 9.26 8.65 -2.31
C VAL A 147 8.05 8.44 -1.39
N GLU A 148 7.49 9.52 -0.85
CA GLU A 148 6.33 9.50 0.06
C GLU A 148 5.02 9.08 -0.64
N SER A 149 4.99 8.97 -1.97
CA SER A 149 3.84 8.41 -2.69
C SER A 149 3.70 6.89 -2.53
N ALA A 150 4.77 6.20 -2.12
CA ALA A 150 4.84 4.74 -2.10
C ALA A 150 5.56 4.16 -0.87
N ILE A 151 6.39 4.95 -0.19
CA ILE A 151 7.21 4.51 0.93
C ILE A 151 7.21 5.56 2.02
N ARG A 152 7.04 5.13 3.27
CA ARG A 152 7.20 6.01 4.42
C ARG A 152 8.67 6.25 4.64
N VAL A 153 9.10 7.51 4.58
CA VAL A 153 10.50 7.90 4.78
C VAL A 153 11.06 7.39 6.11
N GLY A 154 10.23 7.33 7.15
CA GLY A 154 10.59 6.75 8.45
C GLY A 154 10.96 5.27 8.39
N ASP A 155 10.34 4.48 7.52
CA ASP A 155 10.67 3.06 7.36
C ASP A 155 12.03 2.87 6.68
N ILE A 156 12.42 3.79 5.80
CA ILE A 156 13.77 3.79 5.19
C ILE A 156 14.83 4.07 6.26
N PHE A 157 14.60 5.06 7.13
CA PHE A 157 15.48 5.32 8.25
C PHE A 157 15.52 4.16 9.25
N ALA A 158 14.37 3.56 9.56
CA ALA A 158 14.30 2.42 10.47
C ALA A 158 15.11 1.23 9.98
N LEU A 159 15.09 0.95 8.67
CA LEU A 159 15.92 -0.11 8.07
C LEU A 159 17.42 0.16 8.29
N LEU A 160 17.88 1.38 7.99
CA LEU A 160 19.30 1.74 8.12
C LEU A 160 19.75 1.80 9.59
N VAL A 161 18.99 2.46 10.46
CA VAL A 161 19.28 2.55 11.90
C VAL A 161 19.31 1.16 12.52
N GLY A 162 18.31 0.33 12.22
CA GLY A 162 18.24 -1.04 12.72
C GLY A 162 19.43 -1.92 12.28
N TYR A 163 19.99 -1.67 11.09
CA TYR A 163 21.21 -2.34 10.63
C TYR A 163 22.45 -1.89 11.42
N HIS A 164 22.70 -0.58 11.50
CA HIS A 164 23.89 -0.04 12.19
C HIS A 164 23.87 -0.36 13.69
N HIS A 165 22.70 -0.27 14.33
CA HIS A 165 22.51 -0.63 15.73
C HIS A 165 22.85 -2.11 16.00
N LYS A 166 22.36 -3.04 15.17
CA LYS A 166 22.70 -4.47 15.27
C LYS A 166 24.19 -4.75 15.13
N ASN A 167 24.88 -3.97 14.30
CA ASN A 167 26.32 -4.10 14.08
C ASN A 167 27.17 -3.33 15.10
N ARG A 168 26.55 -2.69 16.10
CA ARG A 168 27.21 -1.85 17.13
C ARG A 168 27.91 -0.61 16.58
N ASN A 169 27.53 -0.18 15.38
CA ASN A 169 28.00 1.04 14.74
C ASN A 169 27.12 2.21 15.20
N MET A 170 27.29 2.62 16.47
CA MET A 170 26.42 3.61 17.10
C MET A 170 26.61 5.03 16.53
N GLU A 171 27.79 5.35 16.01
CA GLU A 171 28.06 6.65 15.42
C GLU A 171 27.19 6.87 14.16
N GLU A 172 27.17 5.91 13.25
CA GLU A 172 26.35 5.94 12.04
C GLU A 172 24.85 5.88 12.36
N ALA A 173 24.45 5.03 13.32
CA ALA A 173 23.07 4.97 13.78
C ALA A 173 22.59 6.33 14.31
N HIS A 174 23.39 6.99 15.13
CA HIS A 174 23.08 8.31 15.67
C HIS A 174 22.98 9.39 14.57
N GLN A 175 23.90 9.38 13.60
CA GLN A 175 23.85 10.30 12.46
C GLN A 175 22.55 10.13 11.64
N LEU A 176 22.09 8.90 11.45
CA LEU A 176 20.83 8.62 10.76
C LEU A 176 19.62 9.08 11.58
N ILE A 177 19.63 8.89 12.90
CA ILE A 177 18.59 9.39 13.81
C ILE A 177 18.50 10.93 13.74
N GLU A 178 19.63 11.62 13.72
CA GLU A 178 19.64 13.09 13.61
C GLU A 178 19.16 13.57 12.23
N LYS A 179 19.50 12.86 11.15
CA LYS A 179 18.92 13.12 9.81
C LYS A 179 17.40 12.91 9.81
N MET A 180 16.91 11.87 10.47
CA MET A 180 15.49 11.57 10.61
C MET A 180 14.76 12.67 11.40
N ARG A 181 15.35 13.14 12.51
CA ARG A 181 14.86 14.27 13.31
C ARG A 181 14.82 15.58 12.52
N ALA A 182 15.87 15.88 11.76
CA ALA A 182 15.97 17.08 10.94
C ALA A 182 14.89 17.14 9.83
N ARG A 183 14.42 15.97 9.37
CA ARG A 183 13.30 15.85 8.42
C ARG A 183 11.92 15.86 9.09
N GLY A 184 11.84 16.04 10.41
CA GLY A 184 10.59 16.07 11.15
C GLY A 184 9.90 14.71 11.28
N VAL A 185 10.62 13.60 11.05
CA VAL A 185 10.06 12.26 11.16
C VAL A 185 10.05 11.82 12.63
N SER A 186 8.90 11.33 13.10
CA SER A 186 8.71 10.94 14.51
C SER A 186 9.49 9.68 14.88
N LEU A 187 10.60 9.82 15.61
CA LEU A 187 11.45 8.68 16.02
C LEU A 187 10.67 7.56 16.71
N SER A 188 9.81 7.89 17.67
CA SER A 188 9.03 6.93 18.47
C SER A 188 8.00 6.12 17.68
N GLN A 189 7.66 6.55 16.45
CA GLN A 189 6.78 5.79 15.58
C GLN A 189 7.54 4.70 14.81
N TYR A 190 8.84 4.87 14.57
CA TYR A 190 9.59 4.00 13.65
C TYR A 190 10.74 3.24 14.31
N LEU A 191 11.24 3.71 15.46
CA LEU A 191 12.39 3.14 16.16
C LEU A 191 11.98 2.66 17.55
N ASP A 192 12.56 1.53 17.96
CA ASP A 192 12.42 1.04 19.33
C ASP A 192 13.19 1.93 20.30
N ARG A 193 12.76 1.96 21.56
CA ARG A 193 13.29 2.88 22.59
C ARG A 193 14.79 2.69 22.82
N ASP A 194 15.25 1.45 22.80
CA ASP A 194 16.65 1.09 22.93
C ASP A 194 17.52 1.57 21.76
N MET A 195 16.96 1.72 20.56
CA MET A 195 17.66 2.31 19.41
C MET A 195 17.80 3.83 19.52
N VAL A 196 16.87 4.49 20.23
CA VAL A 196 16.86 5.95 20.39
C VAL A 196 17.74 6.40 21.57
N ASP A 197 17.83 5.59 22.61
CA ASP A 197 18.59 5.89 23.84
C ASP A 197 20.07 5.46 23.77
N SER A 198 20.50 4.80 22.69
CA SER A 198 21.88 4.35 22.41
C SER A 198 22.76 5.45 21.81
#